data_AF-A0A6H0KNC1-F1
#
_entry.id   AF-A0A6H0KNC1-F1
#
_cell.length_a   1.000
_cell.length_b   1.000
_cell.length_c   1.000
_cell.angle_alpha   90.00
_cell.angle_beta   90.00
_cell.angle_gamma   90.00
#
_symmetry.space_group_name_H-M   'P 1'
#
loop_
_entity.id
_entity.type
_entity.pdbx_description
1 polymer ?
#
loop_
_entity_poly.entity_id
_entity_poly.type
_entity_poly.pdbx_seq_one_letter_code
_entity_poly.pdbx_strand_id
1 'polypeptide(L)'
;MRNKKFIFSMGVAALLFAACSNDDNLVTGTGGGAAEPTIVEGEPTYASFTVKSGEVKNSRAATAPETGDDQITGDVTLLIFNYQTKVLENKFTMTPTSGTANGTFLVTSGKKRIYAFANLKNESGSAKIEALQPKVSTVDEMLALVTDEAGTSLGQTATNVPMSNIDDGLAKDVANGVEQTDAPTSNHIDLKMLRMLSRAKLVLKSGVDDKFKASGFTANNIAKVTYLVQHAVGSVVKSPLYEKTWGSGITANDFMAKETFYTGSTENTVNQLNQYYYLTENTSPSFLKGAATHFILKGVYIPARIIRSGAFDVATQNLKFEYGGTPTEADCDEYCYVTESPNAAVIPTGEFFLNRDILNDAINAYNAAVTADKRITASDVKYNEYTTGSYYRINLGEGEAGATVFGVKRNNSYTVTVNSVTGPGFNTPDGTNGAEGDPSTPIDQKTYLDVTVTVAPWTEVSQGTDIN
;
A
#
# COMPACT_ATOMS: atom_id res chain seq x y z
N MET A 1 41.05 46.19 -19.85
CA MET A 1 40.10 47.11 -19.19
C MET A 1 38.74 46.41 -19.14
N ARG A 2 37.97 46.28 -18.07
CA ARG A 2 38.11 46.58 -16.64
C ARG A 2 36.96 45.78 -15.99
N ASN A 3 37.27 44.88 -15.06
CA ASN A 3 36.27 44.20 -14.21
C ASN A 3 35.40 45.22 -13.47
N LYS A 4 34.09 45.03 -13.46
CA LYS A 4 33.19 45.71 -12.52
C LYS A 4 32.45 44.67 -11.69
N LYS A 5 32.88 44.56 -10.44
CA LYS A 5 32.16 43.91 -9.33
C LYS A 5 30.93 44.76 -9.04
N PHE A 6 29.74 44.17 -9.04
CA PHE A 6 28.55 44.78 -8.45
C PHE A 6 28.49 44.35 -6.98
N ILE A 7 28.70 45.32 -6.10
CA ILE A 7 28.47 45.21 -4.66
C ILE A 7 26.99 45.51 -4.44
N PHE A 8 26.20 44.52 -4.04
CA PHE A 8 24.86 44.76 -3.50
C PHE A 8 25.02 45.23 -2.05
N SER A 9 24.70 46.51 -1.82
CA SER A 9 24.48 47.04 -0.48
C SER A 9 23.04 46.74 -0.08
N MET A 10 22.86 45.91 0.94
CA MET A 10 21.54 45.57 1.48
C MET A 10 21.26 46.49 2.66
N GLY A 11 20.45 47.52 2.42
CA GLY A 11 19.94 48.41 3.45
C GLY A 11 18.94 47.67 4.34
N VAL A 12 19.23 47.62 5.64
CA VAL A 12 18.33 47.11 6.67
C VAL A 12 17.24 48.15 6.89
N ALA A 13 16.01 47.85 6.44
CA ALA A 13 14.82 48.57 6.86
C ALA A 13 14.22 47.84 8.07
N ALA A 14 14.53 48.32 9.27
CA ALA A 14 13.89 47.88 10.50
C ALA A 14 12.45 48.43 10.55
N LEU A 15 11.47 47.59 10.22
CA LEU A 15 10.06 47.84 10.50
C LEU A 15 9.78 47.37 11.93
N LEU A 16 9.74 48.31 12.87
CA LEU A 16 9.27 48.08 14.23
C LEU A 16 7.73 47.97 14.21
N PHE A 17 7.20 46.77 14.45
CA PHE A 17 5.81 46.60 14.82
C PHE A 17 5.69 46.78 16.35
N ALA A 18 5.04 47.87 16.76
CA ALA A 18 4.58 48.03 18.14
C ALA A 18 3.41 47.07 18.38
N ALA A 19 3.63 45.97 19.08
CA ALA A 19 2.57 45.14 19.63
C ALA A 19 2.28 45.61 21.05
N CYS A 20 1.25 46.45 21.21
CA CYS A 20 0.60 46.64 22.50
C CYS A 20 -0.30 45.43 22.76
N SER A 21 0.04 44.63 23.77
CA SER A 21 -0.96 43.92 24.56
C SER A 21 -0.63 44.19 26.02
N ASN A 22 -1.53 44.89 26.71
CA ASN A 22 -1.51 44.99 28.15
C ASN A 22 -1.70 43.59 28.74
N ASP A 23 -0.87 43.21 29.72
CA ASP A 23 -1.40 43.00 31.06
C ASP A 23 -0.28 43.11 32.11
N ASP A 24 -0.54 44.00 33.05
CA ASP A 24 0.19 44.22 34.29
C ASP A 24 -0.09 43.04 35.23
N ASN A 25 0.96 42.36 35.66
CA ASN A 25 0.90 41.63 36.92
C ASN A 25 2.26 41.71 37.62
N LEU A 26 2.44 42.83 38.32
CA LEU A 26 3.41 42.98 39.40
C LEU A 26 3.27 41.84 40.42
N VAL A 27 4.18 40.86 40.37
CA VAL A 27 4.52 40.02 41.52
C VAL A 27 5.96 40.32 41.94
N THR A 28 6.07 41.09 43.01
CA THR A 28 7.30 41.24 43.79
C THR A 28 7.53 39.96 44.59
N GLY A 29 8.60 39.23 44.29
CA GLY A 29 9.03 38.05 45.06
C GLY A 29 10.48 37.71 44.78
N THR A 30 11.37 38.14 45.67
CA THR A 30 12.80 37.82 45.71
C THR A 30 12.99 36.32 45.96
N GLY A 31 13.50 35.59 44.97
CA GLY A 31 13.86 34.18 45.11
C GLY A 31 14.57 33.66 43.87
N GLY A 32 15.85 33.29 44.02
CA GLY A 32 16.69 32.79 42.94
C GLY A 32 16.19 31.47 42.37
N GLY A 33 15.60 31.54 41.20
CA GLY A 33 15.65 30.55 40.14
C GLY A 33 15.80 31.36 38.87
N ALA A 34 16.79 31.06 38.02
CA ALA A 34 16.85 31.69 36.70
C ALA A 34 15.48 31.44 36.06
N ALA A 35 14.70 32.50 35.84
CA ALA A 35 13.47 32.38 35.08
C ALA A 35 13.89 31.80 33.73
N GLU A 36 13.35 30.62 33.38
CA GLU A 36 13.46 30.09 32.03
C GLU A 36 13.15 31.25 31.08
N PRO A 37 14.05 31.60 30.15
CA PRO A 37 13.84 32.75 29.28
C PRO A 37 12.52 32.54 28.56
N THR A 38 11.55 33.39 28.85
CA THR A 38 10.23 33.34 28.22
C THR A 38 10.44 33.55 26.73
N ILE A 39 10.16 32.52 25.92
CA ILE A 39 10.35 32.62 24.47
C ILE A 39 9.36 33.67 23.94
N VAL A 40 9.89 34.76 23.39
CA VAL A 40 9.09 35.81 22.75
C VAL A 40 8.78 35.36 21.33
N GLU A 41 7.51 35.33 20.96
CA GLU A 41 7.11 34.90 19.61
C GLU A 41 7.51 35.95 18.56
N GLY A 42 8.09 35.49 17.44
CA GLY A 42 8.30 36.33 16.27
C GLY A 42 9.64 37.04 16.16
N GLU A 43 10.52 36.97 17.17
CA GLU A 43 11.86 37.58 17.09
C GLU A 43 12.76 36.80 16.12
N PRO A 44 13.55 37.47 15.27
CA PRO A 44 14.53 36.81 14.40
C PRO A 44 15.54 35.98 15.21
N THR A 45 15.81 34.76 14.76
CA THR A 45 16.75 33.81 15.40
C THR A 45 17.21 32.75 14.40
N TYR A 46 18.34 32.10 14.62
CA TYR A 46 18.77 30.97 13.78
C TYR A 46 18.29 29.63 14.35
N ALA A 47 17.89 28.72 13.46
CA ALA A 47 17.58 27.33 13.78
C ALA A 47 18.29 26.39 12.81
N SER A 48 18.69 25.23 13.31
CA SER A 48 19.38 24.19 12.55
C SER A 48 18.52 22.94 12.42
N PHE A 49 18.47 22.36 11.23
CA PHE A 49 17.61 21.25 10.88
C PHE A 49 18.42 20.09 10.34
N THR A 50 18.13 18.89 10.83
CA THR A 50 18.58 17.62 10.26
C THR A 50 17.37 16.85 9.76
N VAL A 51 17.36 16.50 8.47
CA VAL A 51 16.33 15.65 7.87
C VAL A 51 16.95 14.33 7.44
N LYS A 52 16.38 13.22 7.92
CA LYS A 52 16.86 11.86 7.64
C LYS A 52 15.71 10.88 7.44
N SER A 53 15.97 9.81 6.69
CA SER A 53 15.07 8.65 6.62
C SER A 53 14.84 8.06 8.03
N GLY A 54 13.59 7.68 8.32
CA GLY A 54 13.10 7.44 9.67
C GLY A 54 13.39 6.06 10.28
N GLU A 55 13.98 5.11 9.55
CA GLU A 55 14.13 3.73 10.04
C GLU A 55 15.54 3.31 10.45
N VAL A 56 15.58 2.35 11.39
CA VAL A 56 16.79 1.76 11.96
C VAL A 56 17.46 0.87 10.92
N LYS A 57 18.75 1.13 10.66
CA LYS A 57 19.62 0.26 9.86
C LYS A 57 19.81 -1.07 10.58
N ASN A 58 19.07 -2.11 10.18
CA ASN A 58 19.18 -3.43 10.81
C ASN A 58 20.29 -4.22 10.12
N SER A 59 21.41 -4.49 10.80
CA SER A 59 22.62 -5.12 10.24
C SER A 59 22.51 -6.63 10.00
N ARG A 60 21.31 -7.22 10.06
CA ARG A 60 21.10 -8.70 10.06
C ARG A 60 19.91 -9.18 9.20
N ALA A 61 19.55 -8.49 8.12
CA ALA A 61 18.60 -9.06 7.17
C ALA A 61 19.31 -10.02 6.20
N ALA A 62 18.75 -11.22 6.02
CA ALA A 62 19.30 -12.28 5.16
C ALA A 62 19.14 -12.01 3.65
N THR A 63 18.53 -10.90 3.26
CA THR A 63 18.42 -10.47 1.87
C THR A 63 18.43 -8.95 1.85
N ALA A 64 19.49 -8.36 1.29
CA ALA A 64 19.53 -6.93 1.04
C ALA A 64 18.42 -6.58 0.04
N PRO A 65 17.70 -5.46 0.21
CA PRO A 65 17.12 -4.79 -0.94
C PRO A 65 18.24 -4.56 -1.95
N GLU A 66 17.99 -4.80 -3.23
CA GLU A 66 18.92 -4.37 -4.27
C GLU A 66 19.12 -2.85 -4.12
N THR A 67 20.37 -2.42 -4.17
CA THR A 67 20.82 -1.05 -3.94
C THR A 67 19.87 0.00 -4.51
N GLY A 68 19.23 0.82 -3.69
CA GLY A 68 18.51 1.98 -4.21
C GLY A 68 17.32 2.47 -3.42
N ASP A 69 16.46 1.57 -2.96
CA ASP A 69 15.23 1.98 -2.31
C ASP A 69 15.59 2.78 -1.04
N ASP A 70 15.01 3.97 -0.90
CA ASP A 70 14.83 4.68 0.39
C ASP A 70 15.83 5.78 0.78
N GLN A 71 16.77 6.14 -0.08
CA GLN A 71 17.57 7.34 0.17
C GLN A 71 16.77 8.61 -0.11
N ILE A 72 17.00 9.66 0.68
CA ILE A 72 16.65 11.03 0.29
C ILE A 72 17.53 11.38 -0.92
N THR A 73 16.94 11.30 -2.12
CA THR A 73 17.59 11.48 -3.42
C THR A 73 17.02 12.72 -4.10
N GLY A 74 17.64 13.87 -3.80
CA GLY A 74 17.23 15.18 -4.31
C GLY A 74 16.86 16.15 -3.19
N ASP A 75 16.58 17.39 -3.56
CA ASP A 75 16.35 18.45 -2.59
C ASP A 75 15.14 18.17 -1.69
N VAL A 76 15.30 18.55 -0.42
CA VAL A 76 14.26 18.50 0.62
C VAL A 76 13.60 19.86 0.72
N THR A 77 12.27 19.91 0.64
CA THR A 77 11.50 21.13 0.94
C THR A 77 11.14 21.14 2.42
N LEU A 78 11.49 22.20 3.14
CA LEU A 78 11.20 22.43 4.55
C LEU A 78 10.16 23.56 4.69
N LEU A 79 9.08 23.29 5.41
CA LEU A 79 8.01 24.24 5.72
C LEU A 79 7.95 24.47 7.23
N ILE A 80 7.92 25.74 7.66
CA ILE A 80 7.85 26.13 9.07
C ILE A 80 6.59 26.97 9.27
N PHE A 81 5.65 26.44 10.05
CA PHE A 81 4.41 27.10 10.42
C PHE A 81 4.47 27.63 11.85
N ASN A 82 3.84 28.77 12.08
CA ASN A 82 3.54 29.23 13.43
C ASN A 82 2.54 28.26 14.10
N TYR A 83 2.78 27.84 15.33
CA TYR A 83 1.87 26.92 16.03
C TYR A 83 0.52 27.58 16.38
N GLN A 84 0.53 28.86 16.78
CA GLN A 84 -0.67 29.57 17.25
C GLN A 84 -1.50 30.09 16.07
N THR A 85 -0.87 30.85 15.17
CA THR A 85 -1.58 31.45 14.02
C THR A 85 -1.81 30.45 12.89
N LYS A 86 -1.14 29.29 12.93
CA LYS A 86 -1.16 28.25 11.89
C LYS A 86 -0.60 28.66 10.53
N VAL A 87 -0.09 29.88 10.39
CA VAL A 87 0.38 30.42 9.10
C VAL A 87 1.79 29.92 8.78
N LEU A 88 2.05 29.60 7.52
CA LEU A 88 3.37 29.28 6.99
C LEU A 88 4.27 30.50 7.12
N GLU A 89 5.33 30.43 7.91
CA GLU A 89 6.27 31.54 8.09
C GLU A 89 7.39 31.50 7.08
N ASN A 90 7.95 30.31 6.85
CA ASN A 90 9.12 30.11 6.04
C ASN A 90 9.03 28.81 5.22
N LYS A 91 9.66 28.86 4.05
CA LYS A 91 9.85 27.73 3.15
C LYS A 91 11.28 27.73 2.67
N PHE A 92 11.98 26.62 2.85
CA PHE A 92 13.38 26.46 2.49
C PHE A 92 13.58 25.19 1.66
N THR A 93 14.72 25.16 0.97
CA THR A 93 15.21 23.99 0.25
C THR A 93 16.54 23.57 0.85
N MET A 94 16.71 22.27 1.12
CA MET A 94 17.94 21.70 1.66
C MET A 94 18.45 20.62 0.70
N THR A 95 19.73 20.69 0.33
CA THR A 95 20.34 19.66 -0.50
C THR A 95 20.93 18.55 0.38
N PRO A 96 20.54 17.28 0.19
CA PRO A 96 21.06 16.17 0.99
C PRO A 96 22.51 15.84 0.64
N THR A 97 23.28 15.44 1.64
CA THR A 97 24.58 14.77 1.49
C THR A 97 24.47 13.37 2.10
N SER A 98 24.70 12.33 1.28
CA SER A 98 24.67 10.93 1.73
C SER A 98 23.37 10.53 2.45
N GLY A 99 22.21 10.93 1.91
CA GLY A 99 20.89 10.58 2.45
C GLY A 99 20.45 11.37 3.70
N THR A 100 21.22 12.40 4.10
CA THR A 100 20.86 13.33 5.18
C THR A 100 20.93 14.77 4.67
N ALA A 101 19.88 15.55 4.89
CA ALA A 101 19.90 16.99 4.59
C ALA A 101 20.10 17.79 5.88
N ASN A 102 21.09 18.68 5.87
CA ASN A 102 21.38 19.57 6.99
C ASN A 102 21.29 21.02 6.52
N GLY A 103 20.80 21.92 7.38
CA GLY A 103 20.65 23.32 7.02
C GLY A 103 20.42 24.19 8.24
N THR A 104 21.01 25.38 8.24
CA THR A 104 20.80 26.39 9.28
C THR A 104 20.23 27.63 8.62
N PHE A 105 19.08 28.10 9.11
CA PHE A 105 18.32 29.17 8.51
C PHE A 105 17.94 30.24 9.54
N LEU A 106 17.83 31.48 9.08
CA LEU A 106 17.22 32.55 9.84
C LEU A 106 15.70 32.36 9.82
N VAL A 107 15.10 32.23 11.00
CA VAL A 107 13.67 31.98 11.23
C VAL A 107 13.16 32.95 12.30
N THR A 108 11.91 32.78 12.71
CA THR A 108 11.41 33.45 13.92
C THR A 108 11.34 32.49 15.08
N SER A 109 11.53 33.02 16.28
CA SER A 109 11.39 32.30 17.57
C SER A 109 9.92 32.06 17.91
N GLY A 110 9.69 31.19 18.89
CA GLY A 110 8.37 30.78 19.35
C GLY A 110 8.03 29.33 19.06
N LYS A 111 6.73 29.00 19.13
CA LYS A 111 6.24 27.63 18.93
C LYS A 111 5.98 27.36 17.46
N LYS A 112 6.61 26.33 16.89
CA LYS A 112 6.53 26.01 15.45
C LYS A 112 6.01 24.61 15.16
N ARG A 113 5.33 24.42 14.02
CA ARG A 113 5.07 23.11 13.40
C ARG A 113 5.90 23.02 12.13
N ILE A 114 6.62 21.92 11.95
CA ILE A 114 7.70 21.84 10.96
C ILE A 114 7.53 20.57 10.13
N TYR A 115 7.54 20.75 8.82
CA TYR A 115 7.33 19.66 7.87
C TYR A 115 8.42 19.64 6.81
N ALA A 116 8.88 18.45 6.48
CA ALA A 116 9.85 18.21 5.44
C ALA A 116 9.26 17.25 4.41
N PHE A 117 9.64 17.46 3.15
CA PHE A 117 9.24 16.66 2.00
C PHE A 117 10.47 16.33 1.17
N ALA A 118 10.61 15.07 0.79
CA ALA A 118 11.70 14.59 -0.04
C ALA A 118 11.13 13.77 -1.19
N ASN A 119 11.87 13.68 -2.29
CA ASN A 119 11.59 12.74 -3.37
C ASN A 119 10.21 12.92 -4.01
N LEU A 120 9.59 14.10 -3.87
CA LEU A 120 8.29 14.36 -4.50
C LEU A 120 8.47 14.57 -6.01
N LYS A 121 7.53 14.02 -6.77
CA LYS A 121 7.26 14.29 -8.18
C LYS A 121 5.88 14.95 -8.29
N ASN A 122 5.49 15.30 -9.51
CA ASN A 122 4.19 15.91 -9.75
C ASN A 122 3.07 14.99 -9.25
N GLU A 123 3.14 13.70 -9.55
CA GLU A 123 2.19 12.67 -9.14
C GLU A 123 2.08 12.54 -7.61
N SER A 124 3.20 12.73 -6.90
CA SER A 124 3.25 12.75 -5.42
C SER A 124 2.98 14.13 -4.81
N GLY A 125 2.57 15.11 -5.61
CA GLY A 125 2.08 16.41 -5.15
C GLY A 125 3.16 17.49 -4.98
N SER A 126 4.30 17.39 -5.66
CA SER A 126 5.36 18.42 -5.61
C SER A 126 4.81 19.82 -5.93
N ALA A 127 4.00 19.94 -6.99
CA ALA A 127 3.41 21.22 -7.41
C ALA A 127 2.50 21.83 -6.33
N LYS A 128 1.80 21.01 -5.55
CA LYS A 128 0.92 21.47 -4.45
C LYS A 128 1.75 22.03 -3.29
N ILE A 129 2.85 21.38 -2.93
CA ILE A 129 3.81 21.89 -1.93
C ILE A 129 4.51 23.15 -2.45
N GLU A 130 4.82 23.21 -3.74
CA GLU A 130 5.40 24.38 -4.38
C GLU A 130 4.45 25.59 -4.34
N ALA A 131 3.14 25.36 -4.50
CA ALA A 131 2.12 26.38 -4.49
C ALA A 131 1.90 27.03 -3.11
N LEU A 132 2.25 26.37 -2.00
CA LEU A 132 2.12 26.94 -0.65
C LEU A 132 2.97 28.21 -0.51
N GLN A 133 2.34 29.31 -0.07
CA GLN A 133 2.93 30.64 0.01
C GLN A 133 3.17 31.05 1.47
N PRO A 134 4.40 31.44 1.84
CA PRO A 134 4.66 32.05 3.15
C PRO A 134 3.76 33.26 3.41
N LYS A 135 3.35 33.42 4.66
CA LYS A 135 2.44 34.45 5.18
C LYS A 135 0.99 34.39 4.67
N VAL A 136 0.66 33.38 3.85
CA VAL A 136 -0.69 33.19 3.31
C VAL A 136 -1.22 31.82 3.68
N SER A 137 -0.49 30.77 3.30
CA SER A 137 -0.96 29.39 3.49
C SER A 137 -0.96 28.97 4.96
N THR A 138 -1.87 28.08 5.32
CA THR A 138 -2.00 27.55 6.68
C THR A 138 -1.59 26.09 6.77
N VAL A 139 -1.31 25.63 8.00
CA VAL A 139 -1.00 24.22 8.25
C VAL A 139 -2.21 23.32 7.93
N ASP A 140 -3.43 23.79 8.17
CA ASP A 140 -4.64 23.03 7.90
C ASP A 140 -4.83 22.82 6.38
N GLU A 141 -4.51 23.84 5.56
CA GLU A 141 -4.49 23.72 4.10
C GLU A 141 -3.43 22.71 3.63
N MET A 142 -2.23 22.74 4.21
CA MET A 142 -1.16 21.80 3.89
C MET A 142 -1.54 20.37 4.26
N LEU A 143 -2.11 20.15 5.45
CA LEU A 143 -2.52 18.83 5.92
C LEU A 143 -3.70 18.26 5.10
N ALA A 144 -4.50 19.12 4.46
CA ALA A 144 -5.56 18.70 3.55
C ALA A 144 -5.06 18.29 2.16
N LEU A 145 -3.78 18.52 1.82
CA LEU A 145 -3.22 18.16 0.53
C LEU A 145 -3.14 16.64 0.35
N VAL A 146 -3.62 16.18 -0.79
CA VAL A 146 -3.51 14.80 -1.26
C VAL A 146 -2.67 14.72 -2.54
N THR A 147 -2.16 13.53 -2.85
CA THR A 147 -1.45 13.25 -4.10
C THR A 147 -2.32 13.55 -5.32
N ASP A 148 -1.69 13.71 -6.48
CA ASP A 148 -2.44 13.90 -7.72
C ASP A 148 -3.01 12.58 -8.22
N GLU A 149 -4.13 12.66 -8.96
CA GLU A 149 -4.82 11.48 -9.50
C GLU A 149 -4.08 10.82 -10.67
N ALA A 150 -3.03 11.47 -11.18
CA ALA A 150 -2.30 11.03 -12.35
C ALA A 150 -1.10 10.14 -11.96
N GLY A 151 -1.12 8.88 -12.41
CA GLY A 151 0.04 7.98 -12.39
C GLY A 151 -0.20 6.69 -11.62
N THR A 152 0.26 5.55 -12.17
CA THR A 152 0.16 4.22 -11.55
C THR A 152 1.12 4.01 -10.38
N SER A 153 1.94 5.03 -10.06
CA SER A 153 3.12 4.83 -9.23
C SER A 153 3.71 6.16 -8.73
N LEU A 154 2.95 7.05 -8.06
CA LEU A 154 3.37 8.29 -7.33
C LEU A 154 4.75 8.94 -7.66
N GLY A 155 5.21 8.86 -8.91
CA GLY A 155 6.59 9.07 -9.32
C GLY A 155 7.68 8.11 -8.79
N GLN A 156 7.37 7.00 -8.11
CA GLN A 156 8.41 6.15 -7.51
C GLN A 156 9.24 5.37 -8.52
N THR A 157 10.49 5.13 -8.17
CA THR A 157 11.44 4.24 -8.88
C THR A 157 12.10 3.30 -7.87
N ALA A 158 12.92 2.37 -8.34
CA ALA A 158 13.77 1.53 -7.48
C ALA A 158 14.82 2.30 -6.66
N THR A 159 14.90 3.64 -6.80
CA THR A 159 15.87 4.48 -6.08
C THR A 159 15.27 5.72 -5.45
N ASN A 160 13.97 5.94 -5.63
CA ASN A 160 13.31 7.17 -5.25
C ASN A 160 11.86 6.86 -4.85
N VAL A 161 11.57 7.07 -3.56
CA VAL A 161 10.24 6.89 -2.98
C VAL A 161 9.86 8.21 -2.31
N PRO A 162 8.67 8.78 -2.57
CA PRO A 162 8.24 10.04 -1.96
C PRO A 162 8.10 9.91 -0.45
N MET A 163 8.56 10.93 0.28
CA MET A 163 8.60 10.91 1.74
C MET A 163 8.11 12.22 2.35
N SER A 164 7.51 12.11 3.53
CA SER A 164 7.19 13.23 4.41
C SER A 164 7.49 12.85 5.86
N ASN A 165 7.74 13.82 6.74
CA ASN A 165 7.54 13.54 8.16
C ASN A 165 6.04 13.44 8.49
N ILE A 166 5.72 12.87 9.64
CA ILE A 166 4.35 12.78 10.14
C ILE A 166 3.96 14.06 10.86
N ASP A 167 2.66 14.27 10.97
CA ASP A 167 2.10 15.24 11.88
C ASP A 167 1.84 14.60 13.26
N ASP A 168 2.68 14.95 14.24
CA ASP A 168 2.51 14.53 15.65
C ASP A 168 1.60 15.48 16.45
N GLY A 169 1.18 16.60 15.84
CA GLY A 169 0.37 17.64 16.50
C GLY A 169 1.14 18.47 17.54
N LEU A 170 2.43 18.21 17.74
CA LEU A 170 3.23 18.85 18.78
C LEU A 170 4.00 20.05 18.23
N ALA A 171 4.07 21.11 19.02
CA ALA A 171 4.95 22.24 18.74
C ALA A 171 6.42 21.87 19.01
N LYS A 172 7.33 22.48 18.25
CA LYS A 172 8.76 22.57 18.58
C LYS A 172 9.06 24.00 19.01
N ASP A 173 9.74 24.16 20.13
CA ASP A 173 10.14 25.46 20.64
C ASP A 173 11.41 25.94 19.93
N VAL A 174 11.43 27.20 19.49
CA VAL A 174 12.59 27.87 18.89
C VAL A 174 12.95 29.08 19.74
N ALA A 175 14.13 29.06 20.37
CA ALA A 175 14.59 30.10 21.29
C ALA A 175 14.95 31.41 20.58
N ASN A 176 14.81 32.52 21.29
CA ASN A 176 15.17 33.87 20.83
C ASN A 176 16.70 34.05 20.71
N GLY A 177 17.13 34.91 19.78
CA GLY A 177 18.49 35.47 19.77
C GLY A 177 19.63 34.48 19.60
N VAL A 178 19.36 33.28 19.05
CA VAL A 178 20.40 32.28 18.77
C VAL A 178 21.12 32.68 17.49
N GLU A 179 22.44 32.79 17.58
CA GLU A 179 23.32 33.10 16.44
C GLU A 179 23.53 31.87 15.54
N GLN A 180 23.92 32.10 14.29
CA GLN A 180 24.03 31.04 13.28
C GLN A 180 24.98 29.91 13.69
N THR A 181 26.09 30.23 14.36
CA THR A 181 27.09 29.24 14.81
C THR A 181 26.60 28.38 15.97
N ASP A 182 25.64 28.88 16.75
CA ASP A 182 25.13 28.22 17.96
C ASP A 182 23.80 27.48 17.70
N ALA A 183 23.16 27.72 16.56
CA ALA A 183 21.92 27.05 16.18
C ALA A 183 22.00 25.51 16.17
N PRO A 184 23.09 24.86 15.72
CA PRO A 184 23.22 23.40 15.79
C PRO A 184 23.22 22.80 17.20
N THR A 185 23.43 23.60 18.25
CA THR A 185 23.41 23.15 19.65
C THR A 185 22.19 23.69 20.41
N SER A 186 21.76 24.92 20.10
CA SER A 186 20.77 25.65 20.91
C SER A 186 19.37 25.70 20.30
N ASN A 187 19.25 25.55 18.97
CA ASN A 187 17.98 25.51 18.22
C ASN A 187 18.03 24.38 17.17
N HIS A 188 18.41 23.18 17.59
CA HIS A 188 18.53 22.03 16.70
C HIS A 188 17.26 21.19 16.65
N ILE A 189 16.80 20.86 15.45
CA ILE A 189 15.58 20.09 15.21
C ILE A 189 15.85 18.94 14.25
N ASP A 190 15.65 17.72 14.74
CA ASP A 190 15.67 16.49 13.93
C ASP A 190 14.28 16.19 13.38
N LEU A 191 14.20 15.97 12.06
CA LEU A 191 13.00 15.53 11.36
C LEU A 191 13.24 14.15 10.75
N LYS A 192 12.38 13.21 11.12
CA LYS A 192 12.36 11.85 10.58
C LYS A 192 11.33 11.75 9.47
N MET A 193 11.77 11.26 8.32
CA MET A 193 10.95 11.08 7.12
C MET A 193 10.42 9.65 7.06
N LEU A 194 9.13 9.49 6.75
CA LEU A 194 8.52 8.21 6.43
C LEU A 194 8.11 8.20 4.95
N ARG A 195 8.14 7.02 4.35
CA ARG A 195 7.66 6.84 2.97
C ARG A 195 6.15 7.05 2.90
N MET A 196 5.71 7.71 1.84
CA MET A 196 4.27 7.92 1.56
C MET A 196 3.59 6.66 0.99
N LEU A 197 4.38 5.65 0.62
CA LEU A 197 3.96 4.38 0.05
C LEU A 197 4.25 3.22 0.99
N SER A 198 3.57 2.10 0.75
CA SER A 198 3.88 0.78 1.27
C SER A 198 4.42 -0.09 0.15
N ARG A 199 4.97 -1.26 0.49
CA ARG A 199 5.28 -2.29 -0.48
C ARG A 199 4.72 -3.64 -0.05
N ALA A 200 4.37 -4.48 -1.01
CA ALA A 200 3.83 -5.80 -0.76
C ALA A 200 4.41 -6.81 -1.77
N LYS A 201 4.67 -8.04 -1.33
CA LYS A 201 5.03 -9.14 -2.22
C LYS A 201 4.23 -10.39 -1.91
N LEU A 202 3.99 -11.21 -2.94
CA LEU A 202 3.35 -12.51 -2.81
C LEU A 202 4.39 -13.62 -2.96
N VAL A 203 4.43 -14.55 -2.01
CA VAL A 203 5.33 -15.70 -2.00
C VAL A 203 4.55 -16.99 -1.78
N LEU A 204 5.06 -18.09 -2.33
CA LEU A 204 4.55 -19.43 -2.07
C LEU A 204 5.40 -20.12 -1.02
N LYS A 205 4.77 -20.79 -0.06
CA LYS A 205 5.45 -21.72 0.83
C LYS A 205 5.94 -22.93 0.04
N SER A 206 7.08 -23.50 0.46
CA SER A 206 7.60 -24.74 -0.12
C SER A 206 6.55 -25.86 -0.12
N GLY A 207 6.41 -26.56 -1.25
CA GLY A 207 5.46 -27.66 -1.45
C GLY A 207 4.05 -27.24 -1.90
N VAL A 208 3.75 -25.94 -1.97
CA VAL A 208 2.49 -25.45 -2.58
C VAL A 208 2.48 -25.72 -4.09
N ASP A 209 3.65 -25.66 -4.72
CA ASP A 209 3.84 -25.84 -6.14
C ASP A 209 3.52 -27.26 -6.64
N ASP A 210 3.42 -28.25 -5.77
CA ASP A 210 2.96 -29.61 -6.12
C ASP A 210 1.46 -29.65 -6.43
N LYS A 211 0.68 -28.74 -5.85
CA LYS A 211 -0.79 -28.68 -6.00
C LYS A 211 -1.28 -27.44 -6.75
N PHE A 212 -0.39 -26.47 -6.95
CA PHE A 212 -0.75 -25.21 -7.58
C PHE A 212 0.45 -24.55 -8.25
N LYS A 213 0.41 -24.45 -9.58
CA LYS A 213 1.44 -23.77 -10.38
C LYS A 213 1.03 -22.33 -10.61
N ALA A 214 1.53 -21.44 -9.75
CA ALA A 214 1.24 -20.01 -9.84
C ALA A 214 1.93 -19.37 -11.07
N SER A 215 1.21 -18.49 -11.77
CA SER A 215 1.74 -17.77 -12.93
C SER A 215 1.95 -16.27 -12.68
N GLY A 216 1.35 -15.71 -11.63
CA GLY A 216 1.52 -14.30 -11.25
C GLY A 216 0.29 -13.74 -10.54
N PHE A 217 0.26 -12.42 -10.33
CA PHE A 217 -0.85 -11.76 -9.65
C PHE A 217 -1.14 -10.36 -10.19
N THR A 218 -2.36 -9.89 -9.99
CA THR A 218 -2.76 -8.49 -10.17
C THR A 218 -2.94 -7.82 -8.81
N ALA A 219 -2.67 -6.52 -8.74
CA ALA A 219 -2.89 -5.69 -7.56
C ALA A 219 -3.97 -4.64 -7.85
N ASN A 220 -5.09 -4.72 -7.13
CA ASN A 220 -6.28 -3.94 -7.42
C ASN A 220 -6.79 -3.17 -6.20
N ASN A 221 -7.63 -2.16 -6.47
CA ASN A 221 -8.15 -1.20 -5.49
C ASN A 221 -7.04 -0.48 -4.71
N ILE A 222 -5.99 -0.07 -5.43
CA ILE A 222 -4.94 0.81 -4.90
C ILE A 222 -5.51 2.23 -4.95
N ALA A 223 -5.55 2.95 -3.83
CA ALA A 223 -6.14 4.29 -3.79
C ALA A 223 -5.35 5.27 -4.68
N LYS A 224 -6.02 6.10 -5.49
CA LYS A 224 -5.34 7.17 -6.25
C LYS A 224 -4.74 8.24 -5.34
N VAL A 225 -5.46 8.54 -4.26
CA VAL A 225 -5.18 9.66 -3.39
C VAL A 225 -4.71 9.19 -2.02
N THR A 226 -3.63 9.79 -1.55
CA THR A 226 -3.16 9.68 -0.17
C THR A 226 -2.75 11.06 0.33
N TYR A 227 -2.89 11.33 1.63
CA TYR A 227 -2.44 12.59 2.20
C TYR A 227 -0.92 12.74 2.07
N LEU A 228 -0.45 13.95 1.72
CA LEU A 228 0.97 14.25 1.62
C LEU A 228 1.68 14.14 2.96
N VAL A 229 0.99 14.51 4.04
CA VAL A 229 1.44 14.33 5.42
C VAL A 229 0.47 13.41 6.13
N GLN A 230 0.99 12.35 6.74
CA GLN A 230 0.18 11.50 7.59
C GLN A 230 -0.16 12.24 8.88
N HIS A 231 -1.45 12.37 9.17
CA HIS A 231 -1.97 12.94 10.41
C HIS A 231 -2.90 11.94 11.08
N ALA A 232 -2.67 11.65 12.36
CA ALA A 232 -3.53 10.77 13.14
C ALA A 232 -4.52 11.59 13.98
N VAL A 233 -5.81 11.25 13.87
CA VAL A 233 -6.84 11.80 14.76
C VAL A 233 -7.19 10.72 15.78
N GLY A 234 -6.85 10.94 17.05
CA GLY A 234 -7.11 9.97 18.12
C GLY A 234 -6.39 8.63 17.92
N SER A 235 -5.12 8.67 17.50
CA SER A 235 -4.26 7.51 17.21
C SER A 235 -4.65 6.68 15.97
N VAL A 236 -5.66 7.11 15.20
CA VAL A 236 -6.07 6.44 13.97
C VAL A 236 -5.54 7.21 12.77
N VAL A 237 -4.78 6.51 11.91
CA VAL A 237 -4.37 7.03 10.61
C VAL A 237 -5.54 6.92 9.63
N LYS A 238 -6.05 8.07 9.19
CA LYS A 238 -7.17 8.15 8.26
C LYS A 238 -6.66 8.43 6.85
N SER A 239 -6.87 7.50 5.94
CA SER A 239 -6.71 7.76 4.49
C SER A 239 -7.82 8.68 3.98
N PRO A 240 -7.69 9.32 2.80
CA PRO A 240 -8.74 10.16 2.23
C PRO A 240 -10.07 9.42 1.97
N LEU A 241 -10.04 8.10 1.92
CA LEU A 241 -11.21 7.24 1.71
C LEU A 241 -11.76 6.65 3.01
N TYR A 242 -11.18 6.98 4.17
CA TYR A 242 -11.43 6.30 5.45
C TYR A 242 -12.90 6.26 5.85
N GLU A 243 -13.59 7.40 5.83
CA GLU A 243 -15.00 7.48 6.26
C GLU A 243 -16.00 7.15 5.13
N LYS A 244 -15.52 6.83 3.93
CA LYS A 244 -16.37 6.61 2.76
C LYS A 244 -16.66 5.13 2.57
N THR A 245 -17.75 4.81 1.87
CA THR A 245 -18.16 3.42 1.62
C THR A 245 -18.39 3.19 0.12
N TRP A 246 -18.20 1.96 -0.35
CA TRP A 246 -18.47 1.61 -1.74
C TRP A 246 -19.91 1.94 -2.13
N GLY A 247 -20.10 2.63 -3.26
CA GLY A 247 -21.41 3.09 -3.73
C GLY A 247 -21.93 4.36 -3.04
N SER A 248 -21.29 4.80 -1.95
CA SER A 248 -21.61 6.03 -1.21
C SER A 248 -20.32 6.79 -0.89
N GLY A 249 -19.82 7.51 -1.90
CA GLY A 249 -18.59 8.32 -1.80
C GLY A 249 -17.33 7.64 -2.30
N ILE A 250 -17.35 6.31 -2.54
CA ILE A 250 -16.30 5.57 -3.25
C ILE A 250 -16.89 4.87 -4.48
N THR A 251 -16.17 4.95 -5.59
CA THR A 251 -16.41 4.23 -6.84
C THR A 251 -15.09 3.65 -7.38
N ALA A 252 -15.14 2.92 -8.50
CA ALA A 252 -13.93 2.45 -9.17
C ALA A 252 -12.99 3.60 -9.59
N ASN A 253 -13.50 4.82 -9.79
CA ASN A 253 -12.69 5.96 -10.20
C ASN A 253 -11.76 6.49 -9.10
N ASP A 254 -12.00 6.14 -7.83
CA ASP A 254 -11.16 6.54 -6.70
C ASP A 254 -9.88 5.68 -6.58
N PHE A 255 -9.78 4.61 -7.37
CA PHE A 255 -8.66 3.68 -7.39
C PHE A 255 -7.86 3.77 -8.69
N MET A 256 -6.59 3.37 -8.62
CA MET A 256 -5.72 3.24 -9.79
C MET A 256 -6.35 2.34 -10.84
N ALA A 257 -5.91 2.49 -12.09
CA ALA A 257 -6.42 1.67 -13.19
C ALA A 257 -6.33 0.18 -12.83
N LYS A 258 -7.46 -0.51 -12.94
CA LYS A 258 -7.56 -1.92 -12.58
C LYS A 258 -6.60 -2.74 -13.45
N GLU A 259 -5.76 -3.52 -12.80
CA GLU A 259 -4.94 -4.52 -13.47
C GLU A 259 -5.81 -5.72 -13.86
N THR A 260 -5.64 -6.19 -15.10
CA THR A 260 -6.43 -7.28 -15.66
C THR A 260 -5.51 -8.35 -16.21
N PHE A 261 -5.90 -9.62 -16.07
CA PHE A 261 -5.17 -10.72 -16.68
C PHE A 261 -5.34 -10.79 -18.20
N TYR A 262 -6.42 -10.20 -18.74
CA TYR A 262 -6.72 -10.25 -20.16
C TYR A 262 -7.25 -8.92 -20.68
N THR A 263 -6.86 -8.58 -21.90
CA THR A 263 -7.49 -7.56 -22.73
C THR A 263 -8.22 -8.27 -23.86
N GLY A 264 -9.55 -8.41 -23.74
CA GLY A 264 -10.30 -9.31 -24.61
C GLY A 264 -9.86 -10.76 -24.38
N SER A 265 -9.38 -11.43 -25.43
CA SER A 265 -8.85 -12.81 -25.36
C SER A 265 -7.33 -12.87 -25.21
N THR A 266 -6.64 -11.73 -25.19
CA THR A 266 -5.17 -11.68 -25.09
C THR A 266 -4.75 -11.57 -23.63
N GLU A 267 -3.86 -12.47 -23.18
CA GLU A 267 -3.29 -12.42 -21.85
C GLU A 267 -2.30 -11.25 -21.70
N ASN A 268 -2.41 -10.52 -20.58
CA ASN A 268 -1.52 -9.44 -20.22
C ASN A 268 -0.35 -9.95 -19.37
N THR A 269 0.80 -9.29 -19.43
CA THR A 269 1.87 -9.50 -18.45
C THR A 269 1.40 -8.99 -17.09
N VAL A 270 1.52 -9.84 -16.07
CA VAL A 270 1.12 -9.53 -14.69
C VAL A 270 2.31 -9.53 -13.74
N ASN A 271 2.08 -9.14 -12.48
CA ASN A 271 3.14 -9.04 -11.49
C ASN A 271 3.70 -10.41 -11.12
N GLN A 272 5.02 -10.47 -10.98
CA GLN A 272 5.75 -11.68 -10.66
C GLN A 272 5.77 -11.94 -9.15
N LEU A 273 5.78 -13.21 -8.78
CA LEU A 273 5.97 -13.63 -7.39
C LEU A 273 7.32 -13.19 -6.84
N ASN A 274 7.37 -13.01 -5.52
CA ASN A 274 8.54 -12.60 -4.75
C ASN A 274 9.17 -11.25 -5.18
N GLN A 275 8.44 -10.44 -5.95
CA GLN A 275 8.80 -9.06 -6.25
C GLN A 275 7.91 -8.10 -5.46
N TYR A 276 8.49 -6.99 -5.03
CA TYR A 276 7.75 -5.95 -4.33
C TYR A 276 6.95 -5.12 -5.31
N TYR A 277 5.70 -4.90 -4.94
CA TYR A 277 4.76 -4.01 -5.58
C TYR A 277 4.44 -2.85 -4.64
N TYR A 278 4.39 -1.63 -5.15
CA TYR A 278 4.17 -0.43 -4.35
C TYR A 278 2.68 -0.08 -4.25
N LEU A 279 2.25 0.29 -3.05
CA LEU A 279 0.84 0.54 -2.73
C LEU A 279 0.70 1.89 -2.02
N THR A 280 -0.37 2.62 -2.33
CA THR A 280 -0.78 3.78 -1.53
C THR A 280 -1.50 3.33 -0.26
N GLU A 281 -1.50 4.21 0.73
CA GLU A 281 -2.26 3.99 1.97
C GLU A 281 -3.76 3.94 1.68
N ASN A 282 -4.41 2.88 2.17
CA ASN A 282 -5.85 2.68 2.06
C ASN A 282 -6.34 2.07 3.38
N THR A 283 -6.92 2.92 4.23
CA THR A 283 -7.44 2.53 5.55
C THR A 283 -8.92 2.87 5.62
N SER A 284 -9.70 2.05 6.32
CA SER A 284 -11.14 2.23 6.54
C SER A 284 -11.54 1.52 7.83
N PRO A 285 -12.59 1.95 8.55
CA PRO A 285 -13.10 1.21 9.71
C PRO A 285 -13.69 -0.15 9.31
N SER A 286 -14.18 -0.28 8.07
CA SER A 286 -14.69 -1.54 7.52
C SER A 286 -14.65 -1.52 5.99
N PHE A 287 -14.14 -2.58 5.38
CA PHE A 287 -14.04 -2.67 3.93
C PHE A 287 -15.14 -3.55 3.32
N LEU A 288 -15.69 -3.08 2.19
CA LEU A 288 -16.37 -3.91 1.20
C LEU A 288 -15.36 -4.32 0.11
N LYS A 289 -15.67 -5.39 -0.64
CA LYS A 289 -14.77 -5.91 -1.69
C LYS A 289 -14.37 -4.84 -2.72
N GLY A 290 -15.27 -3.92 -3.06
CA GLY A 290 -15.00 -2.84 -4.01
C GLY A 290 -13.99 -1.80 -3.53
N ALA A 291 -13.75 -1.69 -2.22
CA ALA A 291 -12.86 -0.69 -1.66
C ALA A 291 -11.55 -1.26 -1.08
N ALA A 292 -11.51 -2.56 -0.80
CA ALA A 292 -10.36 -3.22 -0.20
C ALA A 292 -9.22 -3.43 -1.21
N THR A 293 -8.02 -2.94 -0.89
CA THR A 293 -6.81 -3.28 -1.65
C THR A 293 -6.55 -4.77 -1.53
N HIS A 294 -6.37 -5.43 -2.68
CA HIS A 294 -6.26 -6.88 -2.74
C HIS A 294 -5.39 -7.33 -3.90
N PHE A 295 -4.89 -8.55 -3.77
CA PHE A 295 -4.26 -9.28 -4.87
C PHE A 295 -5.22 -10.33 -5.41
N ILE A 296 -5.17 -10.56 -6.72
CA ILE A 296 -5.73 -11.77 -7.33
C ILE A 296 -4.57 -12.61 -7.82
N LEU A 297 -4.40 -13.79 -7.26
CA LEU A 297 -3.40 -14.78 -7.65
C LEU A 297 -3.96 -15.65 -8.78
N LYS A 298 -3.19 -15.81 -9.87
CA LYS A 298 -3.49 -16.74 -10.97
C LYS A 298 -2.54 -17.94 -10.94
N GLY A 299 -3.03 -19.11 -11.31
CA GLY A 299 -2.22 -20.28 -11.60
C GLY A 299 -3.06 -21.49 -12.03
N VAL A 300 -2.43 -22.65 -12.13
CA VAL A 300 -3.09 -23.92 -12.45
C VAL A 300 -3.21 -24.75 -11.18
N TYR A 301 -4.44 -25.04 -10.75
CA TYR A 301 -4.68 -25.99 -9.66
C TYR A 301 -4.57 -27.43 -10.17
N ILE A 302 -3.78 -28.24 -9.46
CA ILE A 302 -3.54 -29.65 -9.79
C ILE A 302 -4.36 -30.50 -8.81
N PRO A 303 -5.50 -31.08 -9.23
CA PRO A 303 -6.28 -31.95 -8.38
C PRO A 303 -5.54 -33.28 -8.13
N ALA A 304 -5.87 -33.97 -7.05
CA ALA A 304 -5.25 -35.26 -6.72
C ALA A 304 -5.54 -36.35 -7.78
N ARG A 305 -6.67 -36.22 -8.49
CA ARG A 305 -7.10 -37.09 -9.58
C ARG A 305 -8.00 -36.32 -10.53
N ILE A 306 -8.08 -36.79 -11.77
CA ILE A 306 -8.98 -36.25 -12.78
C ILE A 306 -9.66 -37.40 -13.54
N ILE A 307 -10.95 -37.27 -13.84
CA ILE A 307 -11.71 -38.23 -14.63
C ILE A 307 -11.40 -37.99 -16.11
N ARG A 308 -10.87 -39.03 -16.78
CA ARG A 308 -10.51 -38.98 -18.21
C ARG A 308 -11.55 -39.62 -19.12
N SER A 309 -12.34 -40.55 -18.58
CA SER A 309 -13.43 -41.18 -19.31
C SER A 309 -14.46 -41.75 -18.32
N GLY A 310 -15.70 -41.92 -18.78
CA GLY A 310 -16.75 -42.60 -18.04
C GLY A 310 -17.47 -43.58 -18.95
N ALA A 311 -17.53 -44.86 -18.53
CA ALA A 311 -18.22 -45.91 -19.28
C ALA A 311 -19.30 -46.55 -18.41
N PHE A 312 -20.44 -46.90 -19.01
CA PHE A 312 -21.48 -47.62 -18.29
C PHE A 312 -21.07 -49.08 -18.08
N ASP A 313 -21.09 -49.53 -16.83
CA ASP A 313 -20.85 -50.91 -16.46
C ASP A 313 -22.18 -51.64 -16.28
N VAL A 314 -22.46 -52.57 -17.20
CA VAL A 314 -23.71 -53.35 -17.22
C VAL A 314 -23.88 -54.26 -16.00
N ALA A 315 -22.79 -54.69 -15.37
CA ALA A 315 -22.84 -55.59 -14.21
C ALA A 315 -23.21 -54.82 -12.94
N THR A 316 -22.70 -53.60 -12.79
CA THR A 316 -22.98 -52.75 -11.62
C THR A 316 -24.12 -51.76 -11.85
N GLN A 317 -24.60 -51.62 -13.10
CA GLN A 317 -25.63 -50.66 -13.52
C GLN A 317 -25.27 -49.20 -13.20
N ASN A 318 -23.97 -48.88 -13.20
CA ASN A 318 -23.43 -47.58 -12.84
C ASN A 318 -22.35 -47.12 -13.82
N LEU A 319 -22.01 -45.83 -13.78
CA LEU A 319 -20.81 -45.34 -14.47
C LEU A 319 -19.55 -45.80 -13.74
N LYS A 320 -18.61 -46.35 -14.50
CA LYS A 320 -17.24 -46.61 -14.08
C LYS A 320 -16.34 -45.54 -14.70
N PHE A 321 -15.71 -44.75 -13.84
CA PHE A 321 -14.77 -43.72 -14.25
C PHE A 321 -13.35 -44.24 -14.36
N GLU A 322 -12.65 -43.80 -15.39
CA GLU A 322 -11.21 -43.92 -15.50
C GLU A 322 -10.57 -42.66 -14.92
N TYR A 323 -9.76 -42.84 -13.88
CA TYR A 323 -9.05 -41.75 -13.22
C TYR A 323 -7.60 -41.68 -13.71
N GLY A 324 -7.18 -40.50 -14.12
CA GLY A 324 -5.77 -40.13 -14.18
C GLY A 324 -5.26 -39.91 -12.75
N GLY A 325 -4.50 -40.89 -12.22
CA GLY A 325 -3.79 -40.73 -10.96
C GLY A 325 -2.53 -39.91 -11.17
N THR A 326 -2.28 -38.92 -10.31
CA THR A 326 -1.14 -37.99 -10.40
C THR A 326 -1.20 -37.03 -11.62
N PRO A 327 -2.25 -36.20 -11.75
CA PRO A 327 -2.30 -35.17 -12.80
C PRO A 327 -1.08 -34.24 -12.73
N THR A 328 -0.59 -33.83 -13.90
CA THR A 328 0.43 -32.79 -14.04
C THR A 328 -0.21 -31.46 -14.42
N GLU A 329 0.58 -30.38 -14.45
CA GLU A 329 0.12 -29.06 -14.91
C GLU A 329 -0.53 -29.13 -16.30
N ALA A 330 0.11 -29.83 -17.25
CA ALA A 330 -0.38 -29.99 -18.62
C ALA A 330 -1.69 -30.80 -18.71
N ASP A 331 -1.98 -31.65 -17.72
CA ASP A 331 -3.26 -32.35 -17.66
C ASP A 331 -4.40 -31.46 -17.16
N CYS A 332 -4.08 -30.26 -16.69
CA CYS A 332 -4.99 -29.32 -16.03
C CYS A 332 -5.10 -27.98 -16.78
N ASP A 333 -4.69 -27.94 -18.06
CA ASP A 333 -4.84 -26.78 -18.94
C ASP A 333 -6.32 -26.37 -19.09
N GLU A 334 -7.21 -27.36 -19.07
CA GLU A 334 -8.65 -27.21 -18.90
C GLU A 334 -9.18 -28.30 -17.97
N TYR A 335 -10.26 -28.00 -17.24
CA TYR A 335 -11.08 -29.01 -16.56
C TYR A 335 -12.45 -28.47 -16.16
N CYS A 336 -13.38 -29.38 -15.89
CA CYS A 336 -14.68 -29.09 -15.29
C CYS A 336 -14.71 -29.58 -13.83
N TYR A 337 -15.00 -28.69 -12.90
CA TYR A 337 -15.24 -29.03 -11.49
C TYR A 337 -16.73 -29.06 -11.22
N VAL A 338 -17.29 -30.22 -10.89
CA VAL A 338 -18.74 -30.39 -10.65
C VAL A 338 -19.11 -29.81 -9.29
N THR A 339 -19.95 -28.79 -9.28
CA THR A 339 -20.41 -28.11 -8.06
C THR A 339 -21.76 -28.62 -7.58
N GLU A 340 -22.65 -29.02 -8.49
CA GLU A 340 -23.95 -29.59 -8.16
C GLU A 340 -24.34 -30.65 -9.20
N SER A 341 -25.04 -31.69 -8.75
CA SER A 341 -25.51 -32.76 -9.63
C SER A 341 -26.90 -33.21 -9.19
N PRO A 342 -27.86 -33.40 -10.12
CA PRO A 342 -29.18 -33.92 -9.80
C PRO A 342 -29.11 -35.36 -9.28
N ASN A 343 -28.03 -36.08 -9.59
CA ASN A 343 -27.76 -37.40 -9.05
C ASN A 343 -26.24 -37.58 -8.83
N ALA A 344 -25.79 -37.27 -7.61
CA ALA A 344 -24.39 -37.38 -7.20
C ALA A 344 -23.83 -38.82 -7.22
N ALA A 345 -24.69 -39.84 -7.28
CA ALA A 345 -24.24 -41.23 -7.45
C ALA A 345 -23.81 -41.54 -8.90
N VAL A 346 -24.31 -40.77 -9.88
CA VAL A 346 -23.98 -40.92 -11.31
C VAL A 346 -22.87 -39.97 -11.69
N ILE A 347 -23.06 -38.67 -11.47
CA ILE A 347 -22.05 -37.63 -11.69
C ILE A 347 -21.70 -37.06 -10.32
N PRO A 348 -20.58 -37.45 -9.71
CA PRO A 348 -20.28 -37.06 -8.34
C PRO A 348 -19.90 -35.58 -8.23
N THR A 349 -20.48 -34.91 -7.24
CA THR A 349 -20.12 -33.54 -6.86
C THR A 349 -18.71 -33.51 -6.26
N GLY A 350 -17.95 -32.47 -6.60
CA GLY A 350 -16.57 -32.30 -6.12
C GLY A 350 -15.52 -33.05 -6.93
N GLU A 351 -15.91 -33.72 -8.03
CA GLU A 351 -14.98 -34.37 -8.95
C GLU A 351 -14.55 -33.43 -10.09
N PHE A 352 -13.40 -33.75 -10.65
CA PHE A 352 -12.77 -33.05 -11.77
C PHE A 352 -12.89 -33.92 -13.02
N PHE A 353 -13.51 -33.39 -14.07
CA PHE A 353 -13.52 -34.00 -15.40
C PHE A 353 -12.50 -33.28 -16.28
N LEU A 354 -11.75 -34.05 -17.08
CA LEU A 354 -10.67 -33.52 -17.93
C LEU A 354 -11.11 -32.33 -18.76
N ASN A 355 -12.33 -32.35 -19.28
CA ASN A 355 -12.97 -31.20 -19.89
C ASN A 355 -14.48 -31.41 -19.96
N ARG A 356 -15.17 -30.46 -20.57
CA ARG A 356 -16.62 -30.49 -20.75
C ARG A 356 -17.09 -31.66 -21.61
N ASP A 357 -16.30 -32.06 -22.60
CA ASP A 357 -16.66 -33.15 -23.50
C ASP A 357 -16.66 -34.49 -22.75
N ILE A 358 -15.64 -34.75 -21.93
CA ILE A 358 -15.59 -35.95 -21.08
C ILE A 358 -16.75 -36.00 -20.08
N LEU A 359 -17.15 -34.86 -19.51
CA LEU A 359 -18.34 -34.78 -18.64
C LEU A 359 -19.62 -35.13 -19.40
N ASN A 360 -19.81 -34.54 -20.59
CA ASN A 360 -20.99 -34.79 -21.43
C ASN A 360 -21.03 -36.23 -21.93
N ASP A 361 -19.89 -36.80 -22.31
CA ASP A 361 -19.77 -38.19 -22.77
C ASP A 361 -20.15 -39.18 -21.66
N ALA A 362 -19.73 -38.91 -20.41
CA ALA A 362 -20.15 -39.72 -19.26
C ALA A 362 -21.66 -39.67 -19.04
N ILE A 363 -22.27 -38.47 -19.12
CA ILE A 363 -23.72 -38.27 -19.02
C ILE A 363 -24.45 -39.04 -20.14
N ASN A 364 -23.96 -38.92 -21.37
CA ASN A 364 -24.52 -39.59 -22.54
C ASN A 364 -24.42 -41.12 -22.42
N ALA A 365 -23.28 -41.64 -21.97
CA ALA A 365 -23.05 -43.06 -21.75
C ALA A 365 -24.03 -43.64 -20.72
N TYR A 366 -24.29 -42.91 -19.62
CA TYR A 366 -25.30 -43.31 -18.64
C TYR A 366 -26.71 -43.28 -19.23
N ASN A 367 -27.10 -42.16 -19.84
CA ASN A 367 -28.45 -41.96 -20.37
C ASN A 367 -28.83 -42.93 -21.51
N ALA A 368 -27.84 -43.38 -22.27
CA ALA A 368 -28.02 -44.39 -23.32
C ALA A 368 -28.30 -45.78 -22.75
N ALA A 369 -27.82 -46.08 -21.53
CA ALA A 369 -27.92 -47.39 -20.91
C ALA A 369 -29.09 -47.54 -19.92
N VAL A 370 -29.74 -46.43 -19.51
CA VAL A 370 -30.85 -46.44 -18.55
C VAL A 370 -32.20 -46.05 -19.16
N THR A 371 -33.28 -46.39 -18.45
CA THR A 371 -34.64 -46.00 -18.80
C THR A 371 -34.85 -44.49 -18.66
N ALA A 372 -35.81 -43.93 -19.41
CA ALA A 372 -36.02 -42.49 -19.51
C ALA A 372 -36.27 -41.79 -18.16
N ASP A 373 -36.90 -42.47 -17.21
CA ASP A 373 -37.18 -41.99 -15.85
C ASP A 373 -35.93 -41.85 -14.96
N LYS A 374 -34.83 -42.52 -15.32
CA LYS A 374 -33.56 -42.47 -14.58
C LYS A 374 -32.53 -41.53 -15.18
N ARG A 375 -32.79 -40.99 -16.37
CA ARG A 375 -31.84 -40.13 -17.08
C ARG A 375 -31.57 -38.84 -16.31
N ILE A 376 -30.35 -38.34 -16.46
CA ILE A 376 -29.95 -37.04 -15.95
C ILE A 376 -29.89 -36.02 -17.10
N THR A 377 -30.38 -34.82 -16.89
CA THR A 377 -30.28 -33.74 -17.87
C THR A 377 -28.94 -33.02 -17.69
N ALA A 378 -28.17 -32.87 -18.78
CA ALA A 378 -26.84 -32.24 -18.70
C ALA A 378 -26.87 -30.81 -18.15
N SER A 379 -27.92 -30.02 -18.45
CA SER A 379 -28.07 -28.65 -17.94
C SER A 379 -28.32 -28.55 -16.43
N ASP A 380 -28.73 -29.66 -15.81
CA ASP A 380 -29.03 -29.73 -14.38
C ASP A 380 -27.76 -30.06 -13.57
N VAL A 381 -26.72 -30.58 -14.21
CA VAL A 381 -25.38 -30.68 -13.64
C VAL A 381 -24.72 -29.30 -13.68
N LYS A 382 -24.37 -28.75 -12.51
CA LYS A 382 -23.65 -27.48 -12.40
C LYS A 382 -22.17 -27.74 -12.23
N TYR A 383 -21.36 -27.00 -12.97
CA TYR A 383 -19.91 -27.11 -12.94
C TYR A 383 -19.27 -25.76 -13.27
N ASN A 384 -18.03 -25.60 -12.82
CA ASN A 384 -17.15 -24.51 -13.24
C ASN A 384 -16.14 -25.05 -14.24
N GLU A 385 -16.00 -24.35 -15.37
CA GLU A 385 -15.02 -24.67 -16.42
C GLU A 385 -13.79 -23.78 -16.25
N TYR A 386 -12.61 -24.39 -16.08
CA TYR A 386 -11.34 -23.71 -15.81
C TYR A 386 -10.44 -23.76 -17.05
N THR A 387 -10.74 -22.92 -18.05
CA THR A 387 -9.95 -22.87 -19.30
C THR A 387 -8.86 -21.80 -19.32
N THR A 388 -8.84 -20.93 -18.31
CA THR A 388 -7.90 -19.81 -18.20
C THR A 388 -7.09 -19.85 -16.91
N GLY A 389 -7.19 -20.96 -16.17
CA GLY A 389 -6.60 -21.16 -14.86
C GLY A 389 -7.54 -20.87 -13.69
N SER A 390 -6.96 -20.97 -12.51
CA SER A 390 -7.57 -20.79 -11.19
C SER A 390 -7.18 -19.45 -10.59
N TYR A 391 -8.15 -18.76 -9.99
CA TYR A 391 -7.98 -17.43 -9.43
C TYR A 391 -8.36 -17.38 -7.94
N TYR A 392 -7.58 -16.64 -7.15
CA TYR A 392 -7.81 -16.49 -5.71
C TYR A 392 -7.63 -15.04 -5.28
N ARG A 393 -8.63 -14.49 -4.59
CA ARG A 393 -8.58 -13.16 -4.01
C ARG A 393 -7.93 -13.18 -2.63
N ILE A 394 -7.00 -12.27 -2.42
CA ILE A 394 -6.27 -12.09 -1.16
C ILE A 394 -6.36 -10.61 -0.77
N ASN A 395 -7.18 -10.29 0.22
CA ASN A 395 -7.30 -8.93 0.73
C ASN A 395 -6.12 -8.63 1.66
N LEU A 396 -5.50 -7.45 1.51
CA LEU A 396 -4.38 -7.05 2.34
C LEU A 396 -4.86 -6.52 3.70
N GLY A 397 -4.21 -6.97 4.76
CA GLY A 397 -4.56 -6.63 6.13
C GLY A 397 -3.59 -7.25 7.14
N GLU A 398 -3.80 -6.93 8.41
CA GLU A 398 -3.00 -7.40 9.54
C GLU A 398 -3.89 -8.21 10.50
N GLY A 399 -3.44 -9.38 10.94
CA GLY A 399 -4.12 -10.17 11.98
C GLY A 399 -4.37 -11.64 11.60
N GLU A 400 -4.80 -12.43 12.58
CA GLU A 400 -5.08 -13.86 12.43
C GLU A 400 -6.49 -14.12 11.87
N ALA A 401 -6.74 -15.35 11.39
CA ALA A 401 -8.02 -15.76 10.84
C ALA A 401 -9.18 -15.43 11.81
N GLY A 402 -10.09 -14.54 11.38
CA GLY A 402 -11.24 -14.08 12.16
C GLY A 402 -11.07 -12.75 12.90
N ALA A 403 -9.85 -12.18 12.96
CA ALA A 403 -9.56 -10.87 13.57
C ALA A 403 -8.73 -9.94 12.66
N THR A 404 -8.65 -10.25 11.36
CA THR A 404 -7.90 -9.45 10.39
C THR A 404 -8.48 -8.04 10.25
N VAL A 405 -7.65 -7.05 10.51
CA VAL A 405 -7.92 -5.65 10.19
C VAL A 405 -7.40 -5.39 8.77
N PHE A 406 -8.33 -5.31 7.81
CA PHE A 406 -8.00 -5.03 6.42
C PHE A 406 -7.54 -3.58 6.24
N GLY A 407 -6.62 -3.38 5.28
CA GLY A 407 -6.10 -2.07 4.93
C GLY A 407 -4.58 -2.06 4.75
N VAL A 408 -4.11 -1.00 4.11
CA VAL A 408 -2.71 -0.76 3.78
C VAL A 408 -2.27 0.54 4.45
N LYS A 409 -1.22 0.49 5.26
CA LYS A 409 -0.62 1.62 5.97
C LYS A 409 0.70 1.98 5.30
N ARG A 410 0.96 3.26 5.03
CA ARG A 410 2.23 3.71 4.40
C ARG A 410 3.44 3.29 5.24
N ASN A 411 4.62 3.27 4.62
CA ASN A 411 5.89 2.93 5.27
C ASN A 411 5.90 1.55 5.95
N ASN A 412 5.14 0.60 5.40
CA ASN A 412 5.11 -0.80 5.84
C ASN A 412 5.42 -1.72 4.67
N SER A 413 5.99 -2.87 5.00
CA SER A 413 6.32 -3.94 4.07
C SER A 413 5.45 -5.16 4.39
N TYR A 414 4.63 -5.56 3.42
CA TYR A 414 3.71 -6.69 3.51
C TYR A 414 4.30 -7.91 2.80
N THR A 415 4.33 -9.06 3.47
CA THR A 415 4.65 -10.34 2.85
C THR A 415 3.43 -11.24 2.92
N VAL A 416 2.82 -11.47 1.76
CA VAL A 416 1.68 -12.36 1.58
C VAL A 416 2.21 -13.75 1.26
N THR A 417 2.09 -14.69 2.21
CA THR A 417 2.55 -16.07 2.05
C THR A 417 1.36 -16.99 1.82
N VAL A 418 1.29 -17.61 0.65
CA VAL A 418 0.35 -18.70 0.40
C VAL A 418 0.90 -19.97 1.05
N ASN A 419 0.19 -20.46 2.07
CA ASN A 419 0.59 -21.62 2.85
C ASN A 419 0.10 -22.93 2.24
N SER A 420 -1.13 -22.93 1.70
CA SER A 420 -1.71 -24.09 1.03
C SER A 420 -2.86 -23.70 0.11
N VAL A 421 -3.09 -24.54 -0.90
CA VAL A 421 -4.24 -24.47 -1.82
C VAL A 421 -4.99 -25.80 -1.71
N THR A 422 -6.26 -25.75 -1.32
CA THR A 422 -7.06 -26.95 -1.03
C THR A 422 -8.12 -27.26 -2.08
N GLY A 423 -8.40 -26.33 -2.98
CA GLY A 423 -9.35 -26.50 -4.08
C GLY A 423 -9.10 -25.50 -5.20
N PRO A 424 -9.89 -25.56 -6.29
CA PRO A 424 -9.56 -24.91 -7.56
C PRO A 424 -9.80 -23.39 -7.59
N GLY A 425 -10.35 -22.79 -6.53
CA GLY A 425 -10.63 -21.34 -6.49
C GLY A 425 -11.72 -20.92 -7.47
N PHE A 426 -11.62 -19.70 -7.98
CA PHE A 426 -12.53 -19.17 -9.01
C PHE A 426 -12.02 -19.51 -10.40
N ASN A 427 -12.92 -19.71 -11.36
CA ASN A 427 -12.57 -19.99 -12.76
C ASN A 427 -12.50 -18.73 -13.64
N THR A 428 -12.81 -17.56 -13.07
CA THR A 428 -12.67 -16.25 -13.72
C THR A 428 -12.07 -15.25 -12.73
N PRO A 429 -11.23 -14.31 -13.20
CA PRO A 429 -10.66 -13.28 -12.32
C PRO A 429 -11.68 -12.18 -12.03
N ASP A 430 -12.54 -11.86 -12.99
CA ASP A 430 -13.42 -10.69 -13.00
C ASP A 430 -14.91 -11.04 -12.77
N GLY A 431 -15.70 -10.01 -12.47
CA GLY A 431 -17.15 -10.12 -12.33
C GLY A 431 -17.62 -10.56 -10.94
N THR A 432 -18.92 -10.48 -10.70
CA THR A 432 -19.54 -10.74 -9.39
C THR A 432 -19.37 -12.19 -8.91
N ASN A 433 -19.22 -13.12 -9.85
CA ASN A 433 -19.01 -14.54 -9.58
C ASN A 433 -17.54 -14.98 -9.69
N GLY A 434 -16.65 -14.07 -10.12
CA GLY A 434 -15.21 -14.32 -10.23
C GLY A 434 -14.46 -13.97 -8.94
N ALA A 435 -13.14 -14.01 -9.01
CA ALA A 435 -12.27 -13.71 -7.86
C ALA A 435 -12.45 -12.27 -7.35
N GLU A 436 -12.71 -11.30 -8.23
CA GLU A 436 -13.06 -9.94 -7.83
C GLU A 436 -14.29 -9.93 -6.90
N GLY A 437 -15.36 -10.64 -7.27
CA GLY A 437 -16.60 -10.69 -6.51
C GLY A 437 -17.45 -9.43 -6.63
N ASP A 438 -18.64 -9.44 -6.01
CA ASP A 438 -19.52 -8.28 -5.97
C ASP A 438 -18.92 -7.18 -5.07
N PRO A 439 -18.66 -5.98 -5.61
CA PRO A 439 -17.96 -4.94 -4.86
C PRO A 439 -18.78 -4.36 -3.69
N SER A 440 -20.10 -4.56 -3.67
CA SER A 440 -20.98 -4.15 -2.57
C SER A 440 -21.03 -5.14 -1.40
N THR A 441 -20.40 -6.31 -1.55
CA THR A 441 -20.43 -7.34 -0.49
C THR A 441 -19.29 -7.16 0.51
N PRO A 442 -19.49 -7.57 1.78
CA PRO A 442 -18.41 -7.63 2.75
C PRO A 442 -17.26 -8.52 2.26
N ILE A 443 -16.07 -8.28 2.81
CA ILE A 443 -14.95 -9.20 2.56
C ILE A 443 -15.30 -10.56 3.17
N ASP A 444 -15.45 -11.56 2.31
CA ASP A 444 -15.33 -12.96 2.65
C ASP A 444 -13.98 -13.47 2.14
N GLN A 445 -13.38 -14.40 2.88
CA GLN A 445 -12.30 -15.22 2.33
C GLN A 445 -12.94 -16.57 1.96
N LYS A 446 -13.03 -16.87 0.66
CA LYS A 446 -13.29 -18.26 0.25
C LYS A 446 -12.15 -19.14 0.73
N THR A 447 -12.49 -20.32 1.24
CA THR A 447 -11.62 -21.15 2.10
C THR A 447 -10.61 -22.03 1.36
N TYR A 448 -10.52 -21.95 0.03
CA TYR A 448 -9.61 -22.81 -0.75
C TYR A 448 -8.14 -22.38 -0.69
N LEU A 449 -7.86 -21.23 -0.08
CA LEU A 449 -6.53 -20.67 0.04
C LEU A 449 -6.24 -20.34 1.51
N ASP A 450 -5.18 -20.91 2.05
CA ASP A 450 -4.65 -20.51 3.35
C ASP A 450 -3.50 -19.52 3.14
N VAL A 451 -3.59 -18.35 3.76
CA VAL A 451 -2.65 -17.24 3.58
C VAL A 451 -2.26 -16.64 4.92
N THR A 452 -0.97 -16.35 5.07
CA THR A 452 -0.47 -15.49 6.15
C THR A 452 0.01 -14.17 5.56
N VAL A 453 -0.47 -13.05 6.12
CA VAL A 453 0.04 -11.71 5.77
C VAL A 453 0.87 -11.19 6.94
N THR A 454 2.18 -11.11 6.75
CA THR A 454 3.10 -10.54 7.72
C THR A 454 3.34 -9.08 7.38
N VAL A 455 3.18 -8.20 8.37
CA VAL A 455 3.45 -6.76 8.24
C VAL A 455 4.66 -6.42 9.08
N ALA A 456 5.64 -5.74 8.48
CA ALA A 456 6.82 -5.23 9.17
C ALA A 456 7.06 -3.76 8.80
N PRO A 457 7.72 -2.97 9.67
CA PRO A 457 8.27 -1.68 9.28
C PRO A 457 9.16 -1.82 8.04
N TRP A 458 9.15 -0.81 7.18
CA TRP A 458 9.96 -0.82 5.97
C TRP A 458 11.39 -0.34 6.30
N THR A 459 12.18 -1.25 6.88
CA THR A 459 13.54 -0.93 7.35
C THR A 459 14.56 -0.93 6.22
N GLU A 460 15.51 -0.01 6.28
CA GLU A 460 16.74 -0.05 5.48
C GLU A 460 17.72 -1.09 6.05
N VAL A 461 18.43 -1.80 5.17
CA VAL A 461 19.56 -2.65 5.54
C VAL A 461 20.83 -1.89 5.20
N SER A 462 21.65 -1.56 6.19
CA SER A 462 22.99 -1.04 5.92
C SER A 462 23.91 -2.18 5.49
N GLN A 463 24.64 -2.01 4.39
CA GLN A 463 25.85 -2.79 4.17
C GLN A 463 26.82 -2.51 5.33
N GLY A 464 27.02 -3.50 6.19
CA GLY A 464 28.22 -3.55 7.00
C GLY A 464 29.38 -3.81 6.06
N THR A 465 30.21 -2.80 5.81
CA THR A 465 31.57 -3.04 5.33
C THR A 465 32.34 -3.70 6.47
N ASP A 466 32.32 -5.03 6.52
CA ASP A 466 33.41 -5.77 7.16
C ASP A 466 34.63 -5.61 6.26
N ILE A 467 35.45 -4.61 6.58
CA ILE A 467 36.84 -4.53 6.15
C ILE A 467 37.65 -5.34 7.15
N ASN A 468 38.07 -6.54 6.75
CA ASN A 468 39.27 -7.20 7.27
C ASN A 468 40.35 -7.18 6.19
#